data_AF-A0A2S2NGW2-F1
#
_entry.id   AF-A0A2S2NGW2-F1
#
_cell.length_a   1.000
_cell.length_b   1.000
_cell.length_c   1.000
_cell.angle_alpha   90.00
_cell.angle_beta   90.00
_cell.angle_gamma   90.00
#
_symmetry.space_group_name_H-M   'P 1'
#
loop_
_entity.id
_entity.type
_entity.pdbx_description
1 polymer ?
#
loop_
_entity_poly.entity_id
_entity_poly.type
_entity_poly.pdbx_seq_one_letter_code
_entity_poly.pdbx_strand_id
1 'polypeptide(L)'
;RGVLATLRKEGGGRTVGLVDTLDLLLKTLVPPDTTDGETEEHERLREETGVRLGETVETAWSGESESCHLEEFSQEEVKRAIWRMGRDKAPGEDGLTARILRVAFPVIAEIVTTLFNECWRRARFPKGWKRAMVVPLLKNRDKDKSDPKSYRPISLLPVLSKALEYLICVRMREQIGPSMSENQYGFRAHRSTTDAILRMREWTENRAEKYVLGVFLDISGAFDNAWWPAILHHLKRLGATERLCEITRDYLGGRYASITVPSGRSEIRLSKGCPQGSQFGPELWNILMDSLLSLDESEGELSIGYA
;
A
#
# COMPACT_ATOMS: atom_id res chain seq x y z
N ARG A 1 3.15 -25.69 -12.65
CA ARG A 1 3.58 -25.61 -11.23
C ARG A 1 5.10 -25.67 -11.23
N GLY A 2 5.79 -24.57 -10.94
CA GLY A 2 7.26 -24.54 -10.93
C GLY A 2 7.76 -25.03 -9.57
N VAL A 3 8.74 -25.95 -9.58
CA VAL A 3 9.53 -26.28 -8.40
C VAL A 3 10.34 -25.03 -8.06
N LEU A 4 10.20 -24.49 -6.84
CA LEU A 4 11.06 -23.41 -6.36
C LEU A 4 12.51 -23.94 -6.36
N ALA A 5 13.36 -23.32 -7.19
CA ALA A 5 14.76 -23.66 -7.27
C ALA A 5 15.51 -23.17 -6.03
N THR A 6 16.66 -23.75 -5.74
CA THR A 6 17.58 -23.19 -4.73
C THR A 6 18.00 -21.77 -5.14
N LEU A 7 17.96 -20.86 -4.18
CA LEU A 7 18.23 -19.43 -4.39
C LEU A 7 19.66 -19.11 -3.94
N ARG A 8 20.29 -18.11 -4.57
CA ARG A 8 21.60 -17.59 -4.17
C ARG A 8 21.45 -16.62 -3.00
N LYS A 9 22.36 -16.73 -2.02
CA LYS A 9 22.46 -15.80 -0.88
C LYS A 9 23.41 -14.64 -1.25
N GLU A 10 23.20 -13.46 -0.67
CA GLU A 10 24.02 -12.26 -0.99
C GLU A 10 25.51 -12.43 -0.59
N GLY A 11 25.82 -13.23 0.44
CA GLY A 11 27.20 -13.54 0.87
C GLY A 11 27.86 -14.74 0.17
N GLY A 12 27.26 -15.26 -0.90
CA GLY A 12 27.69 -16.50 -1.55
C GLY A 12 26.99 -17.75 -1.01
N GLY A 13 27.03 -18.84 -1.80
CA GLY A 13 26.31 -20.08 -1.49
C GLY A 13 24.84 -20.10 -1.95
N ARG A 14 24.13 -21.18 -1.61
CA ARG A 14 22.73 -21.39 -1.99
C ARG A 14 21.89 -21.78 -0.79
N THR A 15 20.58 -21.59 -0.89
CA THR A 15 19.64 -22.06 0.12
C THR A 15 19.66 -23.57 0.23
N VAL A 16 19.52 -24.07 1.46
CA VAL A 16 19.51 -25.50 1.78
C VAL A 16 18.12 -25.87 2.26
N GLY A 17 17.37 -26.58 1.42
CA GLY A 17 16.01 -27.00 1.72
C GLY A 17 14.96 -25.93 1.40
N LEU A 18 13.70 -26.33 1.56
CA LEU A 18 12.56 -25.53 1.15
C LEU A 18 12.33 -24.33 2.05
N VAL A 19 12.36 -24.51 3.37
CA VAL A 19 12.08 -23.43 4.34
C VAL A 19 13.09 -22.30 4.21
N ASP A 20 14.40 -22.60 4.16
CA ASP A 20 15.47 -21.61 3.93
C ASP A 20 15.26 -20.85 2.60
N THR A 21 14.76 -21.54 1.57
CA THR A 21 14.42 -20.92 0.28
C THR A 21 13.23 -19.96 0.40
N LEU A 22 12.18 -20.35 1.13
CA LEU A 22 11.00 -19.50 1.35
C LEU A 22 11.33 -18.29 2.23
N ASP A 23 12.10 -18.49 3.30
CA ASP A 23 12.52 -17.44 4.22
C ASP A 23 13.38 -16.40 3.50
N LEU A 24 14.37 -16.83 2.71
CA LEU A 24 15.20 -15.92 1.94
C LEU A 24 14.35 -15.12 0.94
N LEU A 25 13.45 -15.80 0.23
CA LEU A 25 12.59 -15.15 -0.76
C LEU A 25 11.67 -14.11 -0.10
N LEU A 26 11.03 -14.44 1.03
CA LEU A 26 10.21 -13.48 1.78
C LEU A 26 11.03 -12.28 2.26
N LYS A 27 12.19 -12.51 2.87
CA LYS A 27 13.06 -11.42 3.38
C LYS A 27 13.56 -10.51 2.26
N THR A 28 13.84 -11.04 1.07
CA THR A 28 14.27 -10.21 -0.07
C THR A 28 13.12 -9.45 -0.70
N LEU A 29 11.94 -10.07 -0.82
CA LEU A 29 10.79 -9.44 -1.48
C LEU A 29 10.03 -8.48 -0.57
N VAL A 30 10.10 -8.67 0.74
CA VAL A 30 9.44 -7.83 1.73
C VAL A 30 10.47 -7.46 2.81
N PRO A 31 11.39 -6.54 2.48
CA PRO A 31 12.49 -6.19 3.37
C PRO A 31 11.95 -5.55 4.66
N PRO A 32 12.54 -5.86 5.83
CA PRO A 32 12.18 -5.18 7.06
C PRO A 32 12.58 -3.71 7.00
N ASP A 33 11.89 -2.89 7.80
CA ASP A 33 12.37 -1.58 8.20
C ASP A 33 13.67 -1.68 9.02
N THR A 34 14.52 -0.66 8.94
CA THR A 34 15.83 -0.57 9.63
C THR A 34 16.08 0.86 10.10
N THR A 35 16.94 1.02 11.11
CA THR A 35 17.46 2.31 11.57
C THR A 35 18.80 2.68 10.93
N ASP A 36 19.34 1.81 10.08
CA ASP A 36 20.62 2.05 9.42
C ASP A 36 20.54 3.27 8.49
N GLY A 37 21.37 4.29 8.76
CA GLY A 37 21.41 5.51 7.97
C GLY A 37 20.26 6.49 8.25
N GLU A 38 19.56 6.34 9.38
CA GLU A 38 18.58 7.35 9.80
C GLU A 38 19.22 8.72 10.07
N THR A 39 18.39 9.74 9.89
CA THR A 39 18.73 11.15 10.13
C THR A 39 17.92 11.62 11.34
N GLU A 40 18.26 12.78 11.90
CA GLU A 40 17.48 13.39 13.00
C GLU A 40 15.99 13.59 12.63
N GLU A 41 15.69 13.80 11.35
CA GLU A 41 14.32 13.88 10.86
C GLU A 41 13.61 12.53 10.93
N HIS A 42 14.29 11.44 10.55
CA HIS A 42 13.73 10.11 10.66
C HIS A 42 13.41 9.74 12.12
N GLU A 43 14.33 10.04 13.04
CA GLU A 43 14.13 9.82 14.48
C GLU A 43 12.91 10.61 15.01
N ARG A 44 12.82 11.90 14.67
CA ARG A 44 11.66 12.75 15.01
C ARG A 44 10.34 12.19 14.49
N LEU A 45 10.30 11.70 13.25
CA LEU A 45 9.08 11.12 12.68
C LEU A 45 8.66 9.83 13.39
N ARG A 46 9.61 9.00 13.84
CA ARG A 46 9.30 7.81 14.65
C ARG A 46 8.70 8.20 16.00
N GLU A 47 9.26 9.22 16.65
CA GLU A 47 8.74 9.74 17.92
C GLU A 47 7.34 10.32 17.77
N GLU A 48 7.13 11.18 16.78
CA GLU A 48 5.84 11.82 16.52
C GLU A 48 4.73 10.80 16.23
N THR A 49 5.04 9.78 15.42
CA THR A 49 4.04 8.81 14.94
C THR A 49 3.84 7.63 15.88
N GLY A 50 4.78 7.41 16.80
CA GLY A 50 4.82 6.27 17.72
C GLY A 50 5.17 4.94 17.04
N VAL A 51 5.67 4.96 15.80
CA VAL A 51 6.02 3.75 15.05
C VAL A 51 7.49 3.38 15.27
N ARG A 52 7.74 2.35 16.09
CA ARG A 52 9.08 1.87 16.46
C ARG A 52 9.37 0.49 15.89
N LEU A 53 10.64 0.18 15.65
CA LEU A 53 11.08 -1.14 15.19
C LEU A 53 10.75 -2.22 16.23
N GLY A 54 10.23 -3.36 15.77
CA GLY A 54 9.91 -4.50 16.62
C GLY A 54 8.63 -4.35 17.47
N GLU A 55 8.11 -3.13 17.62
CA GLU A 55 6.86 -2.88 18.32
C GLU A 55 5.64 -3.11 17.42
N THR A 56 4.52 -3.47 18.03
CA THR A 56 3.24 -3.33 17.35
C THR A 56 2.89 -1.87 17.36
N VAL A 57 2.48 -1.38 16.20
CA VAL A 57 1.79 -0.10 16.11
C VAL A 57 0.45 -0.30 16.84
N GLU A 58 0.49 -0.22 18.17
CA GLU A 58 -0.65 -0.39 19.03
C GLU A 58 -1.39 0.93 19.07
N THR A 59 -2.57 0.96 18.49
CA THR A 59 -3.52 2.03 18.77
C THR A 59 -4.12 1.74 20.14
N ALA A 60 -3.70 2.50 21.16
CA ALA A 60 -4.50 2.64 22.37
C ALA A 60 -5.84 3.29 21.96
N TRP A 61 -6.95 2.61 22.22
CA TRP A 61 -8.27 3.23 22.08
C TRP A 61 -8.42 4.25 23.22
N SER A 62 -8.45 5.54 22.91
CA SER A 62 -8.50 6.64 23.88
C SER A 62 -9.91 6.96 24.38
N GLY A 63 -10.93 6.17 24.04
CA GLY A 63 -12.32 6.53 24.31
C GLY A 63 -12.86 7.53 23.28
N GLU A 64 -14.15 7.85 23.38
CA GLU A 64 -14.92 8.63 22.41
C GLU A 64 -14.26 9.98 22.09
N SER A 65 -13.60 10.08 20.94
CA SER A 65 -13.23 11.36 20.33
C SER A 65 -14.49 12.01 19.74
N GLU A 66 -14.63 13.32 19.96
CA GLU A 66 -15.81 14.16 19.71
C GLU A 66 -16.53 13.86 18.39
N SER A 67 -17.85 14.10 18.38
CA SER A 67 -18.76 13.84 17.26
C SER A 67 -18.36 14.62 15.99
N CYS A 68 -17.38 14.12 15.26
CA CYS A 68 -17.31 14.33 13.82
C CYS A 68 -18.47 13.54 13.21
N HIS A 69 -19.22 14.15 12.30
CA HIS A 69 -20.22 13.44 11.50
C HIS A 69 -19.49 12.40 10.63
N LEU A 70 -19.31 11.19 11.17
CA LEU A 70 -18.74 10.06 10.45
C LEU A 70 -19.79 9.56 9.48
N GLU A 71 -19.60 9.85 8.19
CA GLU A 71 -20.45 9.29 7.14
C GLU A 71 -20.20 7.78 7.03
N GLU A 72 -21.17 7.00 7.51
CA GLU A 72 -21.16 5.55 7.41
C GLU A 72 -21.26 5.08 5.95
N PHE A 73 -20.83 3.84 5.70
CA PHE A 73 -20.94 3.21 4.39
C PHE A 73 -22.37 2.67 4.19
N SER A 74 -22.92 2.95 3.01
CA SER A 74 -24.17 2.35 2.52
C SER A 74 -23.95 0.95 1.95
N GLN A 75 -25.02 0.14 1.89
CA GLN A 75 -24.95 -1.18 1.25
C GLN A 75 -24.59 -1.06 -0.25
N GLU A 76 -25.00 0.02 -0.91
CA GLU A 76 -24.67 0.33 -2.30
C GLU A 76 -23.18 0.58 -2.48
N GLU A 77 -22.54 1.33 -1.56
CA GLU A 77 -21.10 1.54 -1.57
C GLU A 77 -20.34 0.23 -1.38
N VAL A 78 -20.75 -0.58 -0.40
CA VAL A 78 -20.17 -1.91 -0.14
C VAL A 78 -20.32 -2.81 -1.37
N LYS A 79 -21.51 -2.82 -1.99
CA LYS A 79 -21.76 -3.55 -3.24
C LYS A 79 -20.84 -3.09 -4.35
N ARG A 80 -20.70 -1.77 -4.57
CA ARG A 80 -19.81 -1.21 -5.59
C ARG A 80 -18.36 -1.63 -5.33
N ALA A 81 -17.89 -1.56 -4.08
CA ALA A 81 -16.55 -1.98 -3.70
C ALA A 81 -16.28 -3.44 -4.12
N ILE A 82 -17.23 -4.35 -3.86
CA ILE A 82 -17.13 -5.77 -4.26
C ILE A 82 -17.23 -5.95 -5.79
N TRP A 83 -18.11 -5.21 -6.47
CA TRP A 83 -18.37 -5.37 -7.90
C TRP A 83 -17.25 -4.84 -8.81
N ARG A 84 -16.38 -3.96 -8.30
CA ARG A 84 -15.20 -3.49 -9.03
C ARG A 84 -14.10 -4.55 -9.16
N MET A 85 -14.07 -5.55 -8.27
CA MET A 85 -13.05 -6.60 -8.30
C MET A 85 -13.39 -7.71 -9.29
N GLY A 86 -12.44 -8.15 -10.10
CA GLY A 86 -12.63 -9.25 -11.06
C GLY A 86 -13.15 -10.53 -10.40
N ARG A 87 -14.20 -11.12 -10.99
CA ARG A 87 -14.97 -12.25 -10.39
C ARG A 87 -14.10 -13.46 -10.06
N ASP A 88 -13.19 -13.79 -10.97
CA ASP A 88 -12.40 -15.03 -10.96
C ASP A 88 -10.92 -14.78 -10.61
N LYS A 89 -10.64 -13.66 -9.93
CA LYS A 89 -9.31 -13.41 -9.36
C LYS A 89 -9.09 -14.32 -8.15
N ALA A 90 -7.82 -14.70 -7.93
CA ALA A 90 -7.44 -15.54 -6.82
C ALA A 90 -7.85 -14.90 -5.47
N PRO A 91 -8.42 -15.68 -4.53
CA PRO A 91 -8.80 -15.20 -3.22
C PRO A 91 -7.59 -15.04 -2.29
N GLY A 92 -7.81 -14.44 -1.11
CA GLY A 92 -6.85 -14.49 -0.02
C GLY A 92 -6.87 -15.84 0.70
N GLU A 93 -6.29 -15.88 1.91
CA GLU A 93 -6.26 -17.11 2.73
C GLU A 93 -7.65 -17.65 3.12
N ASP A 94 -8.69 -16.80 3.08
CA ASP A 94 -10.07 -17.17 3.39
C ASP A 94 -10.78 -17.96 2.28
N GLY A 95 -10.19 -18.04 1.08
CA GLY A 95 -10.76 -18.74 -0.07
C GLY A 95 -11.98 -18.03 -0.70
N LEU A 96 -12.39 -16.86 -0.19
CA LEU A 96 -13.58 -16.15 -0.67
C LEU A 96 -13.26 -15.33 -1.91
N THR A 97 -13.83 -15.73 -3.05
CA THR A 97 -13.72 -14.99 -4.31
C THR A 97 -14.79 -13.92 -4.43
N ALA A 98 -14.55 -12.92 -5.27
CA ALA A 98 -15.56 -11.91 -5.60
C ALA A 98 -16.81 -12.55 -6.22
N ARG A 99 -16.67 -13.65 -6.97
CA ARG A 99 -17.81 -14.42 -7.49
C ARG A 99 -18.70 -14.96 -6.37
N ILE A 100 -18.12 -15.58 -5.34
CA ILE A 100 -18.87 -16.12 -4.19
C ILE A 100 -19.59 -14.98 -3.46
N LEU A 101 -18.89 -13.91 -3.14
CA LEU A 101 -19.47 -12.77 -2.41
C LEU A 101 -20.60 -12.10 -3.20
N ARG A 102 -20.47 -11.98 -4.53
CA ARG A 102 -21.56 -11.41 -5.37
C ARG A 102 -22.83 -12.25 -5.34
N VAL A 103 -22.70 -13.58 -5.32
CA VAL A 103 -23.85 -14.49 -5.23
C VAL A 103 -24.48 -14.43 -3.84
N ALA A 104 -23.67 -14.37 -2.79
CA ALA A 104 -24.14 -14.31 -1.41
C ALA A 104 -24.65 -12.93 -1.00
N PHE A 105 -24.26 -11.85 -1.71
CA PHE A 105 -24.52 -10.46 -1.32
C PHE A 105 -25.96 -10.15 -0.94
N PRO A 106 -27.01 -10.63 -1.66
CA PRO A 106 -28.40 -10.38 -1.26
C PRO A 106 -28.75 -10.84 0.16
N VAL A 107 -28.01 -11.80 0.72
CA VAL A 107 -28.18 -12.33 2.07
C VAL A 107 -27.23 -11.69 3.07
N ILE A 108 -26.00 -11.37 2.65
CA ILE A 108 -24.93 -10.87 3.55
C ILE A 108 -24.73 -9.35 3.52
N ALA A 109 -25.49 -8.60 2.70
CA ALA A 109 -25.27 -7.17 2.49
C ALA A 109 -25.29 -6.39 3.82
N GLU A 110 -26.31 -6.63 4.65
CA GLU A 110 -26.47 -5.96 5.94
C GLU A 110 -25.30 -6.26 6.88
N ILE A 111 -25.02 -7.55 7.15
CA ILE A 111 -23.96 -7.94 8.08
C ILE A 111 -22.56 -7.46 7.66
N VAL A 112 -22.25 -7.49 6.35
CA VAL A 112 -20.97 -6.96 5.84
C VAL A 112 -20.90 -5.45 6.00
N THR A 113 -21.99 -4.74 5.75
CA THR A 113 -22.05 -3.28 5.88
C THR A 113 -21.91 -2.86 7.34
N THR A 114 -22.64 -3.51 8.25
CA THR A 114 -22.49 -3.29 9.70
C THR A 114 -21.06 -3.56 10.15
N LEU A 115 -20.44 -4.66 9.71
CA LEU A 115 -19.04 -4.95 10.03
C LEU A 115 -18.10 -3.83 9.55
N PHE A 116 -18.27 -3.34 8.33
CA PHE A 116 -17.44 -2.26 7.79
C PHE A 116 -17.64 -0.95 8.55
N ASN A 117 -18.87 -0.63 8.94
CA ASN A 117 -19.18 0.57 9.75
C ASN A 117 -18.64 0.44 11.17
N GLU A 118 -18.64 -0.75 11.79
CA GLU A 118 -17.95 -0.98 13.06
C GLU A 118 -16.43 -0.79 12.93
N CYS A 119 -15.84 -1.31 11.85
CA CYS A 119 -14.42 -1.10 11.56
C CYS A 119 -14.10 0.40 11.43
N TRP A 120 -14.92 1.13 10.67
CA TRP A 120 -14.79 2.57 10.51
C TRP A 120 -14.94 3.31 11.84
N ARG A 121 -16.06 3.12 12.56
CA ARG A 121 -16.38 3.82 13.82
C ARG A 121 -15.41 3.51 14.98
N ARG A 122 -14.73 2.37 14.93
CA ARG A 122 -13.74 1.99 15.95
C ARG A 122 -12.30 2.27 15.50
N ALA A 123 -12.11 2.72 14.26
CA ALA A 123 -10.80 2.78 13.60
C ALA A 123 -10.04 1.45 13.68
N ARG A 124 -10.77 0.33 13.52
CA ARG A 124 -10.21 -1.02 13.64
C ARG A 124 -10.26 -1.81 12.34
N PHE A 125 -9.09 -2.20 11.85
CA PHE A 125 -8.97 -3.09 10.69
C PHE A 125 -8.91 -4.56 11.14
N PRO A 126 -9.72 -5.47 10.59
CA PRO A 126 -9.80 -6.85 11.07
C PRO A 126 -8.46 -7.59 11.01
N LYS A 127 -8.02 -8.18 12.13
CA LYS A 127 -6.75 -8.92 12.22
C LYS A 127 -6.62 -10.04 11.17
N GLY A 128 -7.73 -10.74 10.87
CA GLY A 128 -7.74 -11.79 9.84
C GLY A 128 -7.44 -11.29 8.42
N TRP A 129 -7.64 -10.00 8.16
CA TRP A 129 -7.40 -9.36 6.86
C TRP A 129 -6.01 -8.72 6.75
N LYS A 130 -5.23 -8.73 7.83
CA LYS A 130 -3.85 -8.23 7.86
C LYS A 130 -2.80 -9.27 7.45
N ARG A 131 -3.24 -10.46 7.00
CA ARG A 131 -2.38 -11.51 6.47
C ARG A 131 -2.47 -11.54 4.94
N ALA A 132 -1.32 -11.40 4.29
CA ALA A 132 -1.19 -11.49 2.84
C ALA A 132 -0.50 -12.79 2.44
N MET A 133 -1.13 -13.59 1.58
CA MET A 133 -0.45 -14.72 0.95
C MET A 133 0.34 -14.22 -0.26
N VAL A 134 1.67 -14.28 -0.19
CA VAL A 134 2.58 -13.85 -1.26
C VAL A 134 2.76 -14.97 -2.27
N VAL A 135 2.53 -14.64 -3.54
CA VAL A 135 2.83 -15.48 -4.69
C VAL A 135 3.99 -14.85 -5.46
N PRO A 136 5.20 -15.43 -5.39
CA PRO A 136 6.35 -14.92 -6.13
C PRO A 136 6.18 -15.22 -7.62
N LEU A 137 6.11 -14.17 -8.44
CA LEU A 137 6.04 -14.29 -9.90
C LEU A 137 7.34 -13.80 -10.54
N LEU A 138 7.92 -14.60 -11.42
CA LEU A 138 9.15 -14.20 -12.13
C LEU A 138 8.87 -12.96 -13.00
N LYS A 139 9.70 -11.93 -12.88
CA LYS A 139 9.55 -10.64 -13.58
C LYS A 139 9.41 -10.83 -15.09
N ASN A 140 10.32 -11.63 -15.68
CA ASN A 140 10.35 -12.03 -17.09
C ASN A 140 10.86 -13.47 -17.21
N ARG A 141 10.53 -14.18 -18.30
CA ARG A 141 10.95 -15.59 -18.49
C ARG A 141 12.46 -15.81 -18.52
N ASP A 142 13.22 -14.80 -18.97
CA ASP A 142 14.68 -14.87 -19.14
C ASP A 142 15.45 -14.46 -17.86
N LYS A 143 14.75 -14.07 -16.79
CA LYS A 143 15.40 -13.71 -15.54
C LYS A 143 15.90 -14.95 -14.80
N ASP A 144 17.03 -14.79 -14.12
CA ASP A 144 17.65 -15.86 -13.36
C ASP A 144 16.76 -16.29 -12.19
N LYS A 145 16.25 -17.52 -12.27
CA LYS A 145 15.36 -18.11 -11.25
C LYS A 145 16.05 -18.35 -9.91
N SER A 146 17.38 -18.35 -9.86
CA SER A 146 18.15 -18.48 -8.64
C SER A 146 18.39 -17.16 -7.92
N ASP A 147 18.06 -16.02 -8.54
CA ASP A 147 18.12 -14.70 -7.91
C ASP A 147 16.74 -14.35 -7.32
N PRO A 148 16.62 -14.16 -5.99
CA PRO A 148 15.37 -13.73 -5.36
C PRO A 148 14.83 -12.41 -5.92
N LYS A 149 15.70 -11.47 -6.35
CA LYS A 149 15.30 -10.17 -6.91
C LYS A 149 14.67 -10.28 -8.30
N SER A 150 14.74 -11.46 -8.94
CA SER A 150 14.05 -11.76 -10.20
C SER A 150 12.54 -11.95 -10.05
N TYR A 151 12.02 -12.04 -8.82
CA TYR A 151 10.60 -12.24 -8.56
C TYR A 151 9.89 -10.93 -8.15
N ARG A 152 8.58 -10.87 -8.35
CA ARG A 152 7.67 -9.85 -7.80
C ARG A 152 6.73 -10.51 -6.78
N PRO A 153 6.53 -9.93 -5.60
CA PRO A 153 5.65 -10.49 -4.60
C PRO A 153 4.19 -10.08 -4.83
N ILE A 154 3.39 -10.91 -5.52
CA ILE A 154 1.94 -10.62 -5.61
C ILE A 154 1.27 -11.01 -4.30
N SER A 155 0.66 -10.04 -3.62
CA SER A 155 -0.04 -10.25 -2.35
C SER A 155 -1.52 -10.57 -2.59
N LEU A 156 -1.92 -11.80 -2.27
CA LEU A 156 -3.31 -12.21 -2.27
C LEU A 156 -3.96 -11.82 -0.95
N LEU A 157 -4.85 -10.82 -1.01
CA LEU A 157 -5.63 -10.32 0.12
C LEU A 157 -7.09 -10.78 0.04
N PRO A 158 -7.76 -11.00 1.19
CA PRO A 158 -9.19 -11.25 1.26
C PRO A 158 -9.99 -10.22 0.44
N VAL A 159 -11.06 -10.68 -0.22
CA VAL A 159 -11.87 -9.79 -1.07
C VAL A 159 -12.59 -8.74 -0.22
N LEU A 160 -13.07 -9.11 0.97
CA LEU A 160 -13.68 -8.15 1.90
C LEU A 160 -12.65 -7.14 2.45
N SER A 161 -11.39 -7.55 2.67
CA SER A 161 -10.30 -6.62 3.02
C SER A 161 -10.17 -5.51 1.98
N LYS A 162 -10.06 -5.91 0.71
CA LYS A 162 -9.92 -4.96 -0.42
C LYS A 162 -11.14 -4.07 -0.59
N ALA A 163 -12.34 -4.59 -0.30
CA ALA A 163 -13.55 -3.79 -0.33
C ALA A 163 -13.54 -2.70 0.76
N LEU A 164 -13.16 -3.05 2.00
CA LEU A 164 -13.02 -2.07 3.08
C LEU A 164 -11.90 -1.06 2.79
N GLU A 165 -10.74 -1.52 2.31
CA GLU A 165 -9.64 -0.65 1.87
C GLU A 165 -10.14 0.38 0.85
N TYR A 166 -10.88 -0.06 -0.17
CA TYR A 166 -11.42 0.85 -1.19
C TYR A 166 -12.34 1.93 -0.59
N LEU A 167 -13.22 1.57 0.35
CA LEU A 167 -14.13 2.52 0.99
C LEU A 167 -13.36 3.53 1.85
N ILE A 168 -12.35 3.08 2.58
CA ILE A 168 -11.45 3.98 3.32
C ILE A 168 -10.70 4.91 2.35
N CYS A 169 -10.23 4.41 1.20
CA CYS A 169 -9.61 5.26 0.18
C CYS A 169 -10.56 6.31 -0.41
N VAL A 170 -11.86 6.01 -0.52
CA VAL A 170 -12.87 6.99 -0.95
C VAL A 170 -12.98 8.11 0.09
N ARG A 171 -13.20 7.77 1.36
CA ARG A 171 -13.26 8.75 2.46
C ARG A 171 -11.96 9.54 2.61
N MET A 172 -10.82 8.89 2.40
CA MET A 172 -9.51 9.53 2.39
C MET A 172 -9.43 10.60 1.31
N ARG A 173 -9.71 10.26 0.05
CA ARG A 173 -9.64 11.22 -1.06
C ARG A 173 -10.62 12.39 -0.89
N GLU A 174 -11.78 12.17 -0.28
CA GLU A 174 -12.71 13.24 0.06
C GLU A 174 -12.13 14.23 1.07
N GLN A 175 -11.36 13.76 2.06
CA GLN A 175 -10.76 14.60 3.10
C GLN A 175 -9.46 15.28 2.66
N ILE A 176 -8.52 14.53 2.09
CA ILE A 176 -7.17 15.04 1.80
C ILE A 176 -6.96 15.42 0.32
N GLY A 177 -7.81 14.95 -0.58
CA GLY A 177 -7.66 15.16 -2.02
C GLY A 177 -7.50 16.62 -2.44
N PRO A 178 -8.22 17.60 -1.85
CA PRO A 178 -8.04 19.02 -2.14
C PRO A 178 -6.69 19.59 -1.70
N SER A 179 -6.03 18.97 -0.72
CA SER A 179 -4.72 19.39 -0.19
C SER A 179 -3.54 18.74 -0.94
N MET A 180 -3.80 17.72 -1.75
CA MET A 180 -2.78 16.99 -2.50
C MET A 180 -2.32 17.77 -3.74
N SER A 181 -1.03 17.64 -4.09
CA SER A 181 -0.44 18.27 -5.26
C SER A 181 -1.19 17.93 -6.56
N GLU A 182 -1.50 18.96 -7.35
CA GLU A 182 -2.11 18.83 -8.67
C GLU A 182 -1.15 18.23 -9.72
N ASN A 183 0.14 18.10 -9.39
CA ASN A 183 1.15 17.52 -10.24
C ASN A 183 1.36 16.00 -10.03
N GLN A 184 0.58 15.36 -9.16
CA GLN A 184 0.51 13.89 -9.09
C GLN A 184 -0.51 13.38 -10.11
N TYR A 185 -0.08 12.52 -11.05
CA TYR A 185 -0.92 11.92 -12.09
C TYR A 185 -1.08 10.40 -11.90
N GLY A 186 -0.18 9.78 -11.12
CA GLY A 186 -0.24 8.39 -10.73
C GLY A 186 -1.43 8.09 -9.85
N PHE A 187 -2.12 6.98 -10.14
CA PHE A 187 -3.18 6.41 -9.29
C PHE A 187 -4.33 7.36 -8.92
N ARG A 188 -4.45 8.52 -9.58
CA ARG A 188 -5.55 9.48 -9.37
C ARG A 188 -6.65 9.26 -10.38
N ALA A 189 -7.88 9.41 -9.93
CA ALA A 189 -9.03 9.40 -10.82
C ALA A 189 -8.93 10.55 -11.83
N HIS A 190 -9.32 10.28 -13.08
CA HIS A 190 -9.32 11.28 -14.16
C HIS A 190 -7.95 11.88 -14.51
N ARG A 191 -6.86 11.16 -14.21
CA ARG A 191 -5.50 11.50 -14.65
C ARG A 191 -4.87 10.33 -15.37
N SER A 192 -3.99 10.65 -16.31
CA SER A 192 -3.32 9.69 -17.18
C SER A 192 -1.89 10.14 -17.49
N THR A 193 -1.10 9.22 -18.07
CA THR A 193 0.25 9.53 -18.55
C THR A 193 0.21 10.61 -19.63
N THR A 194 -0.84 10.64 -20.44
CA THR A 194 -1.03 11.66 -21.47
C THR A 194 -1.18 13.05 -20.86
N ASP A 195 -1.97 13.17 -19.78
CA ASP A 195 -2.16 14.46 -19.08
C ASP A 195 -0.84 14.97 -18.49
N ALA A 196 -0.03 14.08 -17.91
CA ALA A 196 1.31 14.42 -17.41
C ALA A 196 2.24 14.94 -18.52
N ILE A 197 2.24 14.29 -19.69
CA ILE A 197 3.05 14.72 -20.85
C ILE A 197 2.55 16.06 -21.40
N LEU A 198 1.22 16.25 -21.48
CA LEU A 198 0.63 17.51 -21.93
C LEU A 198 1.00 18.66 -20.98
N ARG A 199 0.90 18.46 -19.66
CA ARG A 199 1.32 19.44 -18.66
C ARG A 199 2.77 19.85 -18.82
N MET A 200 3.67 18.87 -19.01
CA MET A 200 5.09 19.12 -19.27
C MET A 200 5.27 19.94 -20.56
N ARG A 201 4.61 19.54 -21.65
CA ARG A 201 4.68 20.23 -22.94
C ARG A 201 4.22 21.68 -22.83
N GLU A 202 3.05 21.91 -22.25
CA GLU A 202 2.51 23.26 -22.04
C GLU A 202 3.45 24.14 -21.22
N TRP A 203 4.05 23.59 -20.15
CA TRP A 203 5.03 24.32 -19.36
C TRP A 203 6.28 24.68 -20.17
N THR A 204 6.77 23.76 -21.02
CA THR A 204 7.94 24.04 -21.89
C THR A 204 7.64 25.03 -23.01
N GLU A 205 6.44 25.02 -23.60
CA GLU A 205 6.07 25.90 -24.73
C GLU A 205 5.87 27.36 -24.29
N ASN A 206 5.57 27.59 -23.02
CA ASN A 206 5.39 28.93 -22.46
C ASN A 206 6.69 29.58 -21.96
N ARG A 207 7.84 28.97 -22.23
CA ARG A 207 9.16 29.44 -21.77
C ARG A 207 9.95 30.11 -22.89
N ALA A 208 10.69 31.16 -22.52
CA ALA A 208 11.56 31.89 -23.45
C ALA A 208 12.93 31.21 -23.62
N GLU A 209 13.29 30.35 -22.66
CA GLU A 209 14.52 29.61 -22.62
C GLU A 209 14.61 28.62 -23.79
N LYS A 210 15.77 28.59 -24.44
CA LYS A 210 16.01 27.72 -25.61
C LYS A 210 16.09 26.23 -25.24
N TYR A 211 16.42 25.93 -23.99
CA TYR A 211 16.65 24.56 -23.52
C TYR A 211 15.99 24.35 -22.16
N VAL A 212 15.50 23.13 -21.95
CA VAL A 212 14.94 22.64 -20.70
C VAL A 212 15.71 21.40 -20.29
N LEU A 213 16.07 21.29 -19.00
CA LEU A 213 16.71 20.11 -18.44
C LEU A 213 15.63 19.21 -17.80
N GLY A 214 15.54 17.97 -18.27
CA GLY A 214 14.69 16.95 -17.65
C GLY A 214 15.49 16.05 -16.71
N VAL A 215 15.05 15.92 -15.45
CA VAL A 215 15.58 14.95 -14.49
C VAL A 215 14.52 13.89 -14.23
N PHE A 216 14.84 12.63 -14.55
CA PHE A 216 13.92 11.50 -14.38
C PHE A 216 14.39 10.63 -13.22
N LEU A 217 13.54 10.48 -12.21
CA LEU A 217 13.80 9.68 -11.02
C LEU A 217 12.90 8.45 -11.01
N ASP A 218 13.48 7.26 -10.85
CA ASP A 218 12.74 6.00 -10.69
C ASP A 218 13.08 5.37 -9.33
N ILE A 219 12.07 5.25 -8.46
CA ILE A 219 12.26 4.76 -7.09
C ILE A 219 12.23 3.23 -7.09
N SER A 220 13.38 2.64 -6.81
CA SER A 220 13.52 1.19 -6.72
C SER A 220 12.69 0.61 -5.57
N GLY A 221 11.73 -0.26 -5.91
CA GLY A 221 10.92 -0.97 -4.91
C GLY A 221 10.00 -0.05 -4.11
N ALA A 222 9.48 1.01 -4.73
CA ALA A 222 8.57 2.01 -4.14
C ALA A 222 7.60 1.45 -3.09
N PHE A 223 6.69 0.55 -3.48
CA PHE A 223 5.69 -0.03 -2.56
C PHE A 223 6.29 -0.88 -1.45
N ASP A 224 7.39 -1.59 -1.70
CA ASP A 224 8.05 -2.45 -0.72
C ASP A 224 8.83 -1.61 0.32
N ASN A 225 9.21 -0.38 -0.04
CA ASN A 225 9.94 0.57 0.79
C ASN A 225 9.08 1.71 1.35
N ALA A 226 7.75 1.66 1.19
CA ALA A 226 6.84 2.68 1.71
C ALA A 226 6.92 2.76 3.25
N TRP A 227 7.56 3.81 3.78
CA TRP A 227 7.89 3.92 5.19
C TRP A 227 6.71 4.45 6.00
N TRP A 228 6.24 3.65 6.97
CA TRP A 228 4.99 3.92 7.69
C TRP A 228 5.00 5.21 8.53
N PRO A 229 6.10 5.60 9.22
CA PRO A 229 6.18 6.89 9.90
C PRO A 229 5.90 8.07 8.96
N ALA A 230 6.56 8.13 7.79
CA ALA A 230 6.32 9.21 6.82
C ALA A 230 4.89 9.22 6.29
N ILE A 231 4.29 8.05 6.00
CA ILE A 231 2.87 7.95 5.59
C ILE A 231 1.96 8.61 6.64
N LEU A 232 2.11 8.24 7.92
CA LEU A 232 1.25 8.73 8.99
C LEU A 232 1.44 10.23 9.26
N HIS A 233 2.70 10.70 9.22
CA HIS A 233 3.01 12.11 9.36
C HIS A 233 2.39 12.94 8.22
N HIS A 234 2.61 12.55 6.97
CA HIS A 234 2.06 13.28 5.81
C HIS A 234 0.53 13.22 5.76
N LEU A 235 -0.08 12.08 6.10
CA LEU A 235 -1.53 11.95 6.19
C LEU A 235 -2.12 12.99 7.15
N LYS A 236 -1.52 13.16 8.34
CA LYS A 236 -1.93 14.18 9.32
C LYS A 236 -1.69 15.59 8.79
N ARG A 237 -0.53 15.85 8.17
CA ARG A 237 -0.17 17.16 7.59
C ARG A 237 -1.13 17.61 6.49
N LEU A 238 -1.67 16.68 5.72
CA LEU A 238 -2.66 16.92 4.66
C LEU A 238 -4.08 17.24 5.17
N GLY A 239 -4.28 17.22 6.49
CA GLY A 239 -5.56 17.56 7.12
C GLY A 239 -6.49 16.36 7.31
N ALA A 240 -5.97 15.13 7.28
CA ALA A 240 -6.77 13.95 7.60
C ALA A 240 -7.33 14.03 9.02
N THR A 241 -8.59 13.64 9.17
CA THR A 241 -9.21 13.49 10.50
C THR A 241 -8.45 12.48 11.36
N GLU A 242 -8.56 12.61 12.68
CA GLU A 242 -7.99 11.65 13.63
C GLU A 242 -8.45 10.23 13.31
N ARG A 243 -9.73 10.08 12.96
CA ARG A 243 -10.32 8.80 12.55
C ARG A 243 -9.57 8.12 11.42
N LEU A 244 -9.26 8.89 10.37
CA LEU A 244 -8.57 8.38 9.19
C LEU A 244 -7.11 8.05 9.51
N CYS A 245 -6.46 8.86 10.34
CA CYS A 245 -5.12 8.58 10.84
C CYS A 245 -5.07 7.28 11.65
N GLU A 246 -6.03 7.08 12.57
CA GLU A 246 -6.12 5.89 13.43
C GLU A 246 -6.35 4.61 12.64
N ILE A 247 -7.31 4.60 11.71
CA ILE A 247 -7.62 3.39 10.93
C ILE A 247 -6.49 3.05 9.95
N THR A 248 -5.80 4.06 9.41
CA THR A 248 -4.61 3.86 8.57
C THR A 248 -3.48 3.28 9.40
N ARG A 249 -3.25 3.81 10.60
CA ARG A 249 -2.29 3.27 11.57
C ARG A 249 -2.60 1.81 11.90
N ASP A 250 -3.86 1.49 12.22
CA ASP A 250 -4.25 0.11 12.52
C ASP A 250 -4.12 -0.79 11.28
N TYR A 251 -4.48 -0.32 10.09
CA TYR A 251 -4.30 -1.07 8.85
C TYR A 251 -2.82 -1.47 8.62
N LEU A 252 -1.88 -0.56 8.86
CA LEU A 252 -0.44 -0.81 8.69
C LEU A 252 0.11 -1.75 9.78
N GLY A 253 -0.32 -1.57 11.02
CA GLY A 253 0.15 -2.34 12.17
C GLY A 253 -0.31 -3.80 12.18
N GLY A 254 0.58 -4.71 12.63
CA GLY A 254 0.24 -6.13 12.85
C GLY A 254 -0.03 -6.91 11.55
N ARG A 255 0.62 -6.51 10.46
CA ARG A 255 0.54 -7.21 9.17
C ARG A 255 1.58 -8.32 9.06
N TYR A 256 1.22 -9.36 8.32
CA TYR A 256 2.09 -10.48 8.01
C TYR A 256 2.01 -10.81 6.53
N ALA A 257 3.13 -11.28 5.98
CA ALA A 257 3.23 -11.85 4.65
C ALA A 257 3.68 -13.30 4.77
N SER A 258 3.02 -14.21 4.05
CA SER A 258 3.36 -15.64 4.05
C SER A 258 3.53 -16.18 2.64
N ILE A 259 4.52 -17.05 2.42
CA ILE A 259 4.58 -17.89 1.21
C ILE A 259 4.23 -19.30 1.65
N THR A 260 3.17 -19.85 1.06
CA THR A 260 2.72 -21.22 1.33
C THR A 260 2.84 -22.06 0.06
N VAL A 261 3.49 -23.22 0.20
CA VAL A 261 3.57 -24.26 -0.82
C VAL A 261 3.12 -25.59 -0.20
N PRO A 262 2.76 -26.62 -1.00
CA PRO A 262 2.21 -27.87 -0.45
C PRO A 262 3.05 -28.54 0.64
N SER A 263 4.38 -28.33 0.63
CA SER A 263 5.35 -28.96 1.53
C SER A 263 5.94 -28.01 2.57
N GLY A 264 5.45 -26.77 2.70
CA GLY A 264 5.97 -25.84 3.70
C GLY A 264 5.34 -24.44 3.66
N ARG A 265 5.48 -23.71 4.76
CA ARG A 265 5.05 -22.31 4.89
C ARG A 265 6.15 -21.51 5.57
N SER A 266 6.38 -20.31 5.09
CA SER A 266 7.14 -19.28 5.81
C SER A 266 6.28 -18.05 5.95
N GLU A 267 6.50 -17.29 7.04
CA GLU A 267 5.75 -16.09 7.36
C GLU A 267 6.68 -15.06 8.01
N ILE A 268 6.51 -13.80 7.64
CA ILE A 268 7.22 -12.67 8.21
C ILE A 268 6.24 -11.58 8.60
N ARG A 269 6.53 -10.90 9.71
CA ARG A 269 5.81 -9.72 10.13
C ARG A 269 6.32 -8.50 9.36
N LEU A 270 5.41 -7.67 8.88
CA LEU A 270 5.77 -6.45 8.16
C LEU A 270 6.08 -5.31 9.14
N SER A 271 7.05 -4.48 8.78
CA SER A 271 7.39 -3.22 9.47
C SER A 271 7.47 -2.02 8.54
N LYS A 272 7.39 -2.23 7.22
CA LYS A 272 7.21 -1.20 6.20
C LYS A 272 6.53 -1.80 4.96
N GLY A 273 6.29 -0.93 3.98
CA GLY A 273 5.78 -1.31 2.68
C GLY A 273 4.26 -1.49 2.64
N CYS A 274 3.75 -1.71 1.44
CA CYS A 274 2.34 -1.97 1.15
C CYS A 274 2.19 -3.27 0.34
N PRO A 275 1.20 -4.13 0.64
CA PRO A 275 1.01 -5.35 -0.14
C PRO A 275 0.71 -5.04 -1.62
N GLN A 276 1.48 -5.61 -2.55
CA GLN A 276 1.25 -5.47 -3.99
C GLN A 276 -0.04 -6.20 -4.41
N GLY A 277 -1.12 -5.44 -4.57
CA GLY A 277 -2.48 -5.96 -4.78
C GLY A 277 -3.51 -5.41 -3.78
N SER A 278 -3.06 -4.66 -2.78
CA SER A 278 -3.92 -3.83 -1.94
C SER A 278 -4.58 -2.71 -2.75
N GLN A 279 -5.78 -2.30 -2.33
CA GLN A 279 -6.41 -1.08 -2.84
C GLN A 279 -5.83 0.16 -2.14
N PHE A 280 -5.30 -0.02 -0.92
CA PHE A 280 -4.78 1.08 -0.13
C PHE A 280 -3.37 1.52 -0.56
N GLY A 281 -2.52 0.59 -0.99
CA GLY A 281 -1.11 0.86 -1.33
C GLY A 281 -0.90 2.05 -2.27
N PRO A 282 -1.62 2.14 -3.41
CA PRO A 282 -1.51 3.28 -4.33
C PRO A 282 -1.80 4.64 -3.68
N GLU A 283 -2.80 4.74 -2.80
CA GLU A 283 -3.11 6.00 -2.11
C GLU A 283 -2.05 6.37 -1.09
N LEU A 284 -1.54 5.37 -0.34
CA LEU A 284 -0.46 5.59 0.63
C LEU A 284 0.84 6.02 -0.06
N TRP A 285 1.08 5.51 -1.28
CA TRP A 285 2.20 5.95 -2.11
C TRP A 285 2.03 7.39 -2.58
N ASN A 286 0.84 7.77 -3.04
CA ASN A 286 0.56 9.16 -3.40
C ASN A 286 0.81 10.12 -2.22
N ILE A 287 0.39 9.75 -1.00
CA ILE A 287 0.65 10.54 0.22
C ILE A 287 2.15 10.72 0.49
N LEU A 288 2.96 9.68 0.28
CA LEU A 288 4.41 9.77 0.43
C LEU A 288 5.04 10.72 -0.59
N MET A 289 4.62 10.61 -1.85
CA MET A 289 5.17 11.40 -2.95
C MET A 289 4.71 12.85 -2.94
N ASP A 290 3.58 13.15 -2.29
CA ASP A 290 3.03 14.49 -2.22
C ASP A 290 4.05 15.52 -1.68
N SER A 291 4.81 15.15 -0.64
CA SER A 291 5.82 16.02 -0.04
C SER A 291 6.94 16.40 -1.01
N LEU A 292 7.33 15.48 -1.90
CA LEU A 292 8.32 15.72 -2.93
C LEU A 292 7.77 16.66 -4.01
N LEU A 293 6.49 16.48 -4.37
CA LEU A 293 5.81 17.30 -5.38
C LEU A 293 5.37 18.67 -4.84
N SER A 294 5.45 18.87 -3.52
CA SER A 294 5.18 20.14 -2.85
C SER A 294 6.45 20.90 -2.48
N LEU A 295 7.64 20.42 -2.86
CA LEU A 295 8.87 21.20 -2.69
C LEU A 295 8.75 22.50 -3.49
N ASP A 296 9.15 23.63 -2.90
CA ASP A 296 8.96 24.97 -3.45
C ASP A 296 9.33 25.03 -4.94
N GLU A 297 8.32 25.08 -5.80
CA GLU A 297 8.51 25.30 -7.22
C GLU A 297 9.00 26.74 -7.40
N SER A 298 10.31 26.91 -7.62
CA SER A 298 10.83 28.19 -8.09
C SER A 298 10.20 28.54 -9.44
N GLU A 299 10.20 29.82 -9.84
CA GLU A 299 9.63 30.30 -11.11
C GLU A 299 10.22 29.58 -12.37
N GLY A 300 11.27 28.77 -12.19
CA GLY A 300 11.96 27.97 -13.20
C GLY A 300 11.67 26.46 -13.21
N GLU A 301 10.88 25.93 -12.27
CA GLU A 301 10.81 24.49 -12.01
C GLU A 301 9.40 23.91 -12.23
N LEU A 302 9.35 22.62 -12.55
CA LEU A 302 8.10 21.84 -12.62
C LEU A 302 8.41 20.41 -12.17
N SER A 303 7.74 19.98 -11.11
CA SER A 303 7.79 18.59 -10.66
C SER A 303 6.52 17.87 -11.08
N ILE A 304 6.63 16.69 -11.69
CA ILE A 304 5.50 15.85 -12.08
C ILE A 304 5.71 14.44 -11.52
N GLY A 305 4.70 13.91 -10.83
CA GLY A 305 4.65 12.53 -10.37
C GLY A 305 3.79 11.65 -11.28
N TYR A 306 4.28 10.45 -11.60
CA TYR A 306 3.46 9.39 -12.17
C TYR A 306 3.85 8.03 -11.59
N ALA A 307 2.90 7.46 -10.83
CA ALA A 307 3.12 6.47 -9.79
C ALA A 307 3.90 7.10 -8.65
#